data_AF-A0A5C5CUS9-F1
#
_entry.id   AF-A0A5C5CUS9-F1
#
_cell.length_a   1.000
_cell.length_b   1.000
_cell.length_c   1.000
_cell.angle_alpha   90.00
_cell.angle_beta   90.00
_cell.angle_gamma   90.00
#
_symmetry.space_group_name_H-M   'P 1'
#
loop_
_entity.id
_entity.type
_entity.pdbx_description
1 polymer ?
#
loop_
_entity_poly.entity_id
_entity_poly.type
_entity_poly.pdbx_seq_one_letter_code
_entity_poly.pdbx_strand_id
1 'polypeptide(L)'
;MSNAILDTILSSAVRTGSGIVKDIVSAQLGPTIGGLAGTVVDTIAESLGVDPVVIPTLPADRIDAAVMAAEDNPEILRLYVEQQRLTNELFKAEMDKSEALWTWAWRPAWMWFLMLAWFYALLAAPIVSGMTGVAFSIPDLSVLVSLTITFLALYMGGHTVKDIWGKK
;
A
#
# COMPACT_ATOMS: atom_id res chain seq x y z
N MET A 1 5.03 22.95 -1.72
CA MET A 1 5.37 23.29 -3.12
C MET A 1 5.14 22.10 -4.05
N SER A 2 5.56 20.89 -3.68
CA SER A 2 5.36 19.65 -4.46
C SER A 2 3.93 19.38 -4.94
N ASN A 3 2.91 19.64 -4.12
CA ASN A 3 1.52 19.43 -4.54
C ASN A 3 1.08 20.34 -5.70
N ALA A 4 1.55 21.60 -5.76
CA ALA A 4 1.13 22.53 -6.81
C ALA A 4 1.64 22.12 -8.22
N ILE A 5 2.82 21.50 -8.29
CA ILE A 5 3.39 20.96 -9.54
C ILE A 5 2.54 19.79 -10.01
N LEU A 6 2.28 18.82 -9.13
CA LEU A 6 1.48 17.64 -9.44
C LEU A 6 0.04 18.01 -9.81
N ASP A 7 -0.59 18.95 -9.09
CA ASP A 7 -1.96 19.40 -9.38
C ASP A 7 -2.05 20.06 -10.76
N THR A 8 -1.03 20.84 -11.15
CA THR A 8 -0.97 21.49 -12.46
C THR A 8 -0.82 20.47 -13.58
N ILE A 9 0.11 19.52 -13.42
CA ILE A 9 0.34 18.45 -14.40
C ILE A 9 -0.89 17.55 -14.50
N LEU A 10 -1.51 17.20 -13.37
CA LEU A 10 -2.73 16.40 -13.34
C LEU A 10 -3.88 17.11 -14.08
N SER A 11 -4.06 18.41 -13.84
CA SER A 11 -5.08 19.21 -14.52
C SER A 11 -4.84 19.28 -16.03
N SER A 12 -3.58 19.37 -16.45
CA SER A 12 -3.18 19.32 -17.86
C SER A 12 -3.40 17.94 -18.48
N ALA A 13 -3.04 16.87 -17.78
CA ALA A 13 -3.24 15.49 -18.22
C ALA A 13 -4.72 15.15 -18.43
N VAL A 14 -5.59 15.62 -17.52
CA VAL A 14 -7.05 15.50 -17.67
C VAL A 14 -7.56 16.26 -18.89
N ARG A 15 -7.04 17.47 -19.15
CA ARG A 15 -7.47 18.31 -20.28
C ARG A 15 -7.01 17.76 -21.63
N THR A 16 -5.83 17.16 -21.69
CA THR A 16 -5.21 16.60 -22.91
C THR A 16 -5.59 15.15 -23.17
N GLY A 17 -6.16 14.45 -22.19
CA GLY A 17 -6.46 13.02 -22.30
C GLY A 17 -5.23 12.11 -22.11
N SER A 18 -4.16 12.64 -21.51
CA SER A 18 -2.92 11.90 -21.21
C SER A 18 -3.14 10.97 -20.02
N GLY A 19 -3.63 9.76 -20.30
CA GLY A 19 -4.12 8.80 -19.30
C GLY A 19 -3.01 8.23 -18.43
N ILE A 20 -1.84 7.93 -19.00
CA ILE A 20 -0.71 7.34 -18.29
C ILE A 20 -0.09 8.37 -17.35
N VAL A 21 0.14 9.60 -17.82
CA VAL A 21 0.63 10.69 -16.98
C VAL A 21 -0.35 10.97 -15.84
N LYS A 22 -1.66 11.00 -16.13
CA LYS A 22 -2.70 11.16 -15.11
C LYS A 22 -2.61 10.05 -14.04
N ASP A 23 -2.55 8.80 -14.46
CA ASP A 23 -2.50 7.65 -13.55
C ASP A 23 -1.25 7.71 -12.65
N ILE A 24 -0.08 7.97 -13.24
CA ILE A 24 1.20 8.07 -12.52
C ILE A 24 1.14 9.20 -11.47
N VAL A 25 0.71 10.39 -11.88
CA VAL A 25 0.70 11.56 -11.00
C VAL A 25 -0.35 11.41 -9.89
N SER A 26 -1.51 10.83 -10.19
CA SER A 26 -2.57 10.58 -9.20
C SER A 26 -2.23 9.48 -8.19
N ALA A 27 -1.39 8.52 -8.59
CA ALA A 27 -0.93 7.43 -7.72
C ALA A 27 0.17 7.85 -6.73
N GLN A 28 0.69 9.09 -6.83
CA GLN A 28 1.72 9.58 -5.93
C GLN A 28 1.21 9.68 -4.48
N LEU A 29 1.91 9.03 -3.56
CA LEU A 29 1.58 9.03 -2.13
C LEU A 29 2.61 9.84 -1.34
N GLY A 30 2.12 10.89 -0.66
CA GLY A 30 2.92 11.69 0.27
C GLY A 30 3.41 13.03 -0.28
N PRO A 31 4.00 13.87 0.57
CA PRO A 31 4.34 15.27 0.25
C PRO A 31 5.59 15.41 -0.63
N THR A 32 6.40 14.36 -0.73
CA THR A 32 7.63 14.35 -1.53
C THR A 32 7.36 13.68 -2.87
N ILE A 33 7.68 14.36 -3.97
CA ILE A 33 7.62 13.75 -5.31
C ILE A 33 8.76 12.74 -5.42
N GLY A 34 8.44 11.50 -5.77
CA GLY A 34 9.41 10.42 -5.91
C GLY A 34 8.91 9.33 -6.85
N GLY A 35 9.79 8.38 -7.17
CA GLY A 35 9.45 7.28 -8.07
C GLY A 35 9.05 7.76 -9.47
N LEU A 36 8.06 7.10 -10.06
CA LEU A 36 7.64 7.34 -11.44
C LEU A 36 7.04 8.75 -11.65
N ALA A 37 6.35 9.30 -10.64
CA ALA A 37 5.83 10.67 -10.69
C ALA A 37 6.95 11.72 -10.75
N GLY A 38 8.09 11.46 -10.08
CA GLY A 38 9.29 12.29 -10.20
C GLY A 38 9.85 12.28 -11.62
N THR A 39 10.01 11.09 -12.21
CA THR A 39 10.48 10.93 -13.59
C THR A 39 9.60 11.66 -14.61
N VAL A 40 8.27 11.60 -14.44
CA VAL A 40 7.33 12.34 -15.29
C VAL A 40 7.53 13.85 -15.14
N VAL A 41 7.64 14.35 -13.91
CA VAL A 41 7.89 15.78 -13.64
C VAL A 41 9.21 16.24 -14.27
N ASP A 42 10.28 15.46 -14.11
CA ASP A 42 11.60 15.78 -14.66
C ASP A 42 11.57 15.77 -16.20
N THR A 43 10.92 14.77 -16.81
CA THR A 43 10.76 14.68 -18.27
C THR A 43 9.98 15.88 -18.83
N ILE A 44 8.92 16.31 -18.15
CA ILE A 44 8.14 17.49 -18.54
C ILE A 44 8.98 18.77 -18.39
N ALA A 45 9.74 18.90 -17.30
CA ALA A 45 10.61 20.04 -17.05
C ALA A 45 11.71 20.16 -18.12
N GLU A 46 12.36 19.04 -18.46
CA GLU A 46 13.35 18.94 -19.53
C GLU A 46 12.76 19.30 -20.89
N SER A 47 11.57 18.79 -21.22
CA SER A 47 10.87 19.14 -22.46
C SER A 47 10.54 20.63 -22.55
N LEU A 48 10.29 21.28 -21.43
CA LEU A 48 9.98 22.71 -21.36
C LEU A 48 11.24 23.59 -21.26
N GLY A 49 12.40 22.99 -20.99
CA GLY A 49 13.67 23.69 -20.78
C GLY A 49 13.69 24.53 -19.51
N VAL A 50 12.93 24.14 -18.47
CA VAL A 50 12.77 24.89 -17.23
C VAL A 50 13.02 24.02 -16.01
N ASP A 51 13.21 24.66 -14.86
CA ASP A 51 13.22 23.97 -13.57
C ASP A 51 11.80 23.45 -13.21
N PRO A 52 11.64 22.25 -12.63
CA PRO A 52 10.34 21.73 -12.21
C PRO A 52 9.50 22.69 -11.35
N VAL A 53 10.15 23.53 -10.55
CA VAL A 53 9.49 24.48 -9.63
C VAL A 53 8.72 25.57 -10.37
N VAL A 54 9.13 25.93 -11.60
CA VAL A 54 8.47 26.98 -12.39
C VAL A 54 7.36 26.46 -13.30
N ILE A 55 7.17 25.14 -13.42
CA ILE A 55 6.08 24.52 -14.21
C ILE A 55 4.71 25.17 -13.92
N PRO A 56 4.28 25.40 -12.67
CA PRO A 56 2.97 25.97 -12.38
C PRO A 56 2.78 27.42 -12.87
N THR A 57 3.86 28.11 -13.21
CA THR A 57 3.83 29.51 -13.67
C THR A 57 3.79 29.63 -15.19
N LEU A 58 3.94 28.51 -15.91
CA LEU A 58 3.95 28.51 -17.36
C LEU A 58 2.53 28.55 -17.94
N PRO A 59 2.38 29.05 -19.18
CA PRO A 59 1.13 28.99 -19.93
C PRO A 59 0.61 27.55 -20.08
N ALA A 60 -0.71 27.39 -19.97
CA ALA A 60 -1.36 26.07 -19.96
C ALA A 60 -1.15 25.28 -21.27
N ASP A 61 -1.10 25.97 -22.41
CA ASP A 61 -0.84 25.40 -23.74
C ASP A 61 0.55 24.77 -23.84
N ARG A 62 1.56 25.41 -23.24
CA ARG A 62 2.93 24.86 -23.18
C ARG A 62 2.99 23.61 -22.32
N ILE A 63 2.33 23.63 -21.17
CA ILE A 63 2.28 22.49 -20.25
C ILE A 63 1.53 21.32 -20.92
N ASP A 64 0.44 21.60 -21.61
CA ASP A 64 -0.34 20.59 -22.36
C ASP A 64 0.48 19.88 -23.41
N ALA A 65 1.23 20.64 -24.22
CA ALA A 65 2.11 20.05 -25.23
C ALA A 65 3.20 19.17 -24.60
N ALA A 66 3.78 19.60 -23.48
CA ALA A 66 4.81 18.83 -22.77
C ALA A 66 4.23 17.57 -22.10
N VAL A 67 3.02 17.65 -21.54
CA VAL A 67 2.31 16.50 -20.95
C VAL A 67 1.95 15.47 -22.02
N MET A 68 1.49 15.91 -23.19
CA MET A 68 1.26 15.01 -24.32
C MET A 68 2.56 14.34 -24.80
N ALA A 69 3.66 15.09 -24.85
CA ALA A 69 4.96 14.52 -25.20
C ALA A 69 5.47 13.51 -24.15
N ALA A 70 5.16 13.74 -22.87
CA ALA A 70 5.49 12.81 -21.79
C ALA A 70 4.62 11.54 -21.81
N GLU A 71 3.36 11.65 -22.23
CA GLU A 71 2.46 10.50 -22.42
C GLU A 71 3.02 9.52 -23.46
N ASP A 72 3.50 10.04 -24.60
CA ASP A 72 4.06 9.24 -25.69
C ASP A 72 5.55 8.87 -25.48
N ASN A 73 6.14 9.23 -24.34
CA ASN A 73 7.55 8.98 -24.08
C ASN A 73 7.81 7.47 -23.88
N PRO A 74 8.69 6.84 -24.70
CA PRO A 74 8.96 5.41 -24.61
C PRO A 74 9.51 4.94 -23.26
N GLU A 75 10.24 5.78 -22.55
CA GLU A 75 10.80 5.46 -21.25
C GLU A 75 9.72 5.47 -20.16
N ILE A 76 8.85 6.49 -20.15
CA ILE A 76 7.71 6.56 -19.23
C ILE A 76 6.79 5.36 -19.45
N LEU A 77 6.48 5.04 -20.71
CA LEU A 77 5.69 3.86 -21.08
C LEU A 77 6.32 2.56 -20.57
N ARG A 78 7.62 2.38 -20.77
CA ARG A 78 8.35 1.20 -20.30
C ARG A 78 8.29 1.06 -18.79
N LEU A 79 8.52 2.15 -18.06
CA LEU A 79 8.49 2.16 -16.59
C LEU A 79 7.09 1.91 -16.05
N TYR A 80 6.06 2.47 -16.69
CA TYR A 80 4.66 2.26 -16.31
C TYR A 80 4.24 0.79 -16.50
N VAL A 81 4.57 0.18 -17.65
CA VAL A 81 4.30 -1.24 -17.90
C VAL A 81 5.05 -2.13 -16.92
N GLU A 82 6.31 -1.80 -16.61
CA GLU A 82 7.11 -2.55 -15.65
C GLU A 82 6.52 -2.47 -14.23
N GLN A 83 6.05 -1.29 -13.81
CA GLN A 83 5.33 -1.13 -12.55
C GLN A 83 4.09 -2.03 -12.51
N GLN A 84 3.26 -2.02 -13.56
CA GLN A 84 2.08 -2.88 -13.64
C GLN A 84 2.44 -4.37 -13.61
N ARG A 85 3.52 -4.76 -14.29
CA ARG A 85 4.04 -6.14 -14.27
C ARG A 85 4.40 -6.56 -12.85
N LEU A 86 5.17 -5.75 -12.13
CA LEU A 86 5.57 -6.02 -10.75
C LEU A 86 4.37 -6.08 -9.79
N THR A 87 3.38 -5.19 -9.97
CA THR A 87 2.12 -5.25 -9.21
C THR A 87 1.34 -6.54 -9.48
N ASN A 88 1.24 -6.95 -10.74
CA ASN A 88 0.60 -8.20 -11.12
C ASN A 88 1.35 -9.42 -10.58
N GLU A 89 2.68 -9.40 -10.57
CA GLU A 89 3.50 -10.46 -9.96
C GLU A 89 3.29 -10.55 -8.45
N LEU A 90 3.15 -9.43 -7.76
CA LEU A 90 2.81 -9.41 -6.34
C LEU A 90 1.43 -10.03 -6.09
N PHE A 91 0.43 -9.68 -6.89
CA PHE A 91 -0.90 -10.28 -6.78
C PHE A 91 -0.91 -11.76 -7.14
N LYS A 92 -0.15 -12.19 -8.15
CA LYS A 92 0.00 -13.62 -8.49
C LYS A 92 0.70 -14.38 -7.37
N ALA A 93 1.77 -13.84 -6.80
CA ALA A 93 2.43 -14.43 -5.64
C ALA A 93 1.49 -14.54 -4.43
N GLU A 94 0.51 -13.63 -4.30
CA GLU A 94 -0.56 -13.74 -3.30
C GLU A 94 -1.54 -14.88 -3.60
N MET A 95 -1.85 -15.12 -4.88
CA MET A 95 -2.77 -16.17 -5.33
C MET A 95 -2.13 -17.57 -5.37
N ASP A 96 -0.86 -17.68 -5.74
CA ASP A 96 -0.10 -18.93 -5.86
C ASP A 96 0.36 -19.51 -4.51
N LYS A 97 -0.21 -19.03 -3.40
CA LYS A 97 0.01 -19.53 -2.03
C LYS A 97 -0.45 -20.99 -1.80
N SER A 98 -0.97 -21.66 -2.82
CA SER A 98 -1.45 -23.05 -2.76
C SER A 98 -0.34 -24.08 -2.53
N GLU A 99 0.90 -23.81 -2.96
CA GLU A 99 2.01 -24.78 -2.81
C GLU A 99 2.58 -24.85 -1.39
N ALA A 100 2.23 -23.91 -0.51
CA ALA A 100 2.83 -23.81 0.82
C ALA A 100 1.80 -23.49 1.90
N LEU A 101 0.78 -24.37 2.01
CA LEU A 101 -0.27 -24.29 3.03
C LEU A 101 0.30 -24.11 4.45
N TRP A 102 1.41 -24.75 4.78
CA TRP A 102 2.04 -24.60 6.10
C TRP A 102 2.57 -23.17 6.36
N THR A 103 3.11 -22.49 5.35
CA THR A 103 3.69 -21.15 5.49
C THR A 103 2.63 -20.05 5.63
N TRP A 104 1.42 -20.31 5.13
CA TRP A 104 0.34 -19.31 5.06
C TRP A 104 -0.87 -19.65 5.91
N ALA A 105 -1.28 -20.92 6.02
CA ALA A 105 -2.51 -21.32 6.71
C ALA A 105 -2.45 -21.13 8.24
N TRP A 106 -1.24 -21.06 8.83
CA TRP A 106 -1.11 -20.76 10.26
C TRP A 106 -1.68 -19.37 10.60
N ARG A 107 -1.57 -18.39 9.68
CA ARG A 107 -2.06 -17.02 9.89
C ARG A 107 -3.59 -16.98 10.10
N PRO A 108 -4.43 -17.43 9.15
CA PRO A 108 -5.87 -17.48 9.37
C PRO A 108 -6.23 -18.46 10.48
N ALA A 109 -5.55 -19.60 10.61
CA ALA A 109 -5.83 -20.56 11.69
C ALA A 109 -5.71 -19.92 13.08
N TRP A 110 -4.65 -19.16 13.33
CA TRP A 110 -4.47 -18.43 14.59
C TRP A 110 -5.48 -17.29 14.77
N MET A 111 -5.86 -16.59 13.70
CA MET A 111 -6.92 -15.57 13.77
C MET A 111 -8.26 -16.19 14.20
N TRP A 112 -8.66 -17.31 13.60
CA TRP A 112 -9.88 -18.03 13.96
C TRP A 112 -9.81 -18.60 15.38
N PHE A 113 -8.66 -19.16 15.75
CA PHE A 113 -8.44 -19.65 17.10
C PHE A 113 -8.59 -18.53 18.15
N LEU A 114 -7.92 -17.39 17.95
CA LEU A 114 -8.02 -16.25 18.87
C LEU A 114 -9.45 -15.71 18.93
N MET A 115 -10.14 -15.60 17.78
CA MET A 115 -11.55 -15.20 17.74
C MET A 115 -12.42 -16.15 18.58
N LEU A 116 -12.25 -17.46 18.42
CA LEU A 116 -12.99 -18.46 19.18
C LEU A 116 -12.67 -18.38 20.68
N ALA A 117 -11.39 -18.18 21.04
CA ALA A 117 -10.96 -18.08 22.43
C ALA A 117 -11.53 -16.85 23.13
N TRP A 118 -11.53 -15.69 22.44
CA TRP A 118 -12.17 -14.46 22.92
C TRP A 118 -13.69 -14.60 23.00
N PHE A 119 -14.32 -15.19 21.98
CA PHE A 119 -15.75 -15.49 21.98
C PHE A 119 -16.14 -16.39 23.14
N TYR A 120 -15.38 -17.46 23.40
CA TYR A 120 -15.62 -18.36 24.52
C TYR A 120 -15.50 -17.62 25.86
N ALA A 121 -14.40 -16.88 26.07
CA ALA A 121 -14.11 -16.22 27.34
C ALA A 121 -15.10 -15.10 27.68
N LEU A 122 -15.51 -14.30 26.69
CA LEU A 122 -16.35 -13.11 26.92
C LEU A 122 -17.85 -13.35 26.73
N LEU A 123 -18.23 -14.32 25.87
CA LEU A 123 -19.63 -14.54 25.51
C LEU A 123 -20.09 -15.94 25.91
N ALA A 124 -19.50 -16.99 25.35
CA ALA A 124 -20.05 -18.34 25.50
C ALA A 124 -20.06 -18.81 26.97
N ALA A 125 -18.93 -18.72 27.67
CA ALA A 125 -18.84 -19.19 29.05
C ALA A 125 -19.74 -18.38 30.01
N PRO A 126 -19.76 -17.03 30.01
CA PRO A 126 -20.68 -16.27 30.87
C PRO A 126 -22.16 -16.51 30.56
N ILE A 127 -22.55 -16.55 29.28
CA ILE A 127 -23.95 -16.75 28.87
C ILE A 127 -24.43 -18.14 29.26
N VAL A 128 -23.66 -19.18 28.92
CA VAL A 128 -24.05 -20.57 29.24
C VAL A 128 -24.04 -20.79 30.75
N SER A 129 -23.07 -20.21 31.49
CA SER A 129 -23.08 -20.25 32.95
C SER A 129 -24.32 -19.58 33.54
N GLY A 130 -24.72 -18.43 33.00
CA GLY A 130 -25.94 -17.72 33.41
C GLY A 130 -27.23 -18.48 33.09
N MET A 131 -27.28 -19.20 31.96
CA MET A 131 -28.45 -19.99 31.56
C MET A 131 -28.58 -21.32 32.29
N THR A 132 -27.46 -21.99 32.59
CA THR A 132 -27.45 -23.36 33.10
C THR A 132 -27.09 -23.46 34.58
N GLY A 133 -26.56 -22.39 35.17
CA GLY A 133 -26.01 -22.38 36.53
C GLY A 133 -24.68 -23.13 36.68
N VAL A 134 -24.16 -23.74 35.61
CA VAL A 134 -22.87 -24.44 35.61
C VAL A 134 -21.75 -23.42 35.43
N ALA A 135 -20.82 -23.33 36.37
CA ALA A 135 -19.67 -22.45 36.24
C ALA A 135 -18.64 -23.06 35.26
N PHE A 136 -18.49 -22.44 34.09
CA PHE A 136 -17.43 -22.79 33.15
C PHE A 136 -16.13 -22.08 33.52
N SER A 137 -15.01 -22.79 33.38
CA SER A 137 -13.68 -22.20 33.59
C SER A 137 -13.37 -21.25 32.42
N ILE A 138 -13.05 -20.00 32.75
CA ILE A 138 -12.68 -18.95 31.81
C ILE A 138 -11.15 -18.80 31.85
N PRO A 139 -10.45 -18.82 30.70
CA PRO A 139 -9.02 -18.55 30.65
C PRO A 139 -8.71 -17.17 31.19
N ASP A 140 -7.55 -17.01 31.83
CA ASP A 140 -7.09 -15.70 32.27
C ASP A 140 -7.01 -14.74 31.08
N LEU A 141 -7.70 -13.61 31.19
CA LEU A 141 -7.74 -12.58 30.14
C LEU A 141 -6.36 -11.98 29.88
N SER A 142 -5.49 -11.92 30.89
CA SER A 142 -4.11 -11.47 30.72
C SER A 142 -3.33 -12.40 29.78
N VAL A 143 -3.53 -13.71 29.91
CA VAL A 143 -2.92 -14.73 29.04
C VAL A 143 -3.46 -14.61 27.60
N LEU A 144 -4.77 -14.41 27.44
CA LEU A 144 -5.40 -14.16 26.13
C LEU A 144 -4.85 -12.89 25.45
N VAL A 145 -4.70 -11.81 26.21
CA VAL A 145 -4.11 -10.56 25.71
C VAL A 145 -2.65 -10.77 25.31
N SER A 146 -1.84 -11.39 26.18
CA SER A 146 -0.43 -11.68 25.88
C SER A 146 -0.29 -12.53 24.62
N LEU A 147 -1.09 -13.59 24.48
CA LEU A 147 -1.09 -14.46 23.30
C LEU A 147 -1.48 -13.69 22.03
N THR A 148 -2.48 -12.81 22.13
CA THR A 148 -2.92 -11.96 21.01
C THR A 148 -1.81 -10.98 20.61
N ILE A 149 -1.16 -10.33 21.57
CA ILE A 149 -0.02 -9.43 21.32
C ILE A 149 1.14 -10.19 20.66
N THR A 150 1.47 -11.38 21.16
CA THR A 150 2.52 -12.22 20.57
C THR A 150 2.18 -12.60 19.12
N PHE A 151 0.93 -12.98 18.85
CA PHE A 151 0.48 -13.26 17.48
C PHE A 151 0.59 -12.03 16.58
N LEU A 152 0.12 -10.87 17.03
CA LEU A 152 0.22 -9.62 16.27
C LEU A 152 1.68 -9.22 16.01
N ALA A 153 2.56 -9.40 16.99
CA ALA A 153 3.99 -9.14 16.85
C ALA A 153 4.65 -10.08 15.83
N LEU A 154 4.31 -11.37 15.80
CA LEU A 154 4.82 -12.32 14.81
C LEU A 154 4.24 -12.06 13.40
N TYR A 155 2.96 -11.69 13.35
CA TYR A 155 2.24 -11.47 12.10
C TYR A 155 2.63 -10.17 11.41
N MET A 156 2.74 -9.06 12.17
CA MET A 156 3.06 -7.71 11.68
C MET A 156 4.54 -7.33 11.85
N GLY A 157 5.25 -7.90 12.82
CA GLY A 157 6.57 -7.44 13.26
C GLY A 157 7.77 -8.21 12.73
N GLY A 158 7.57 -9.16 11.80
CA GLY A 158 8.66 -9.96 11.22
C GLY A 158 9.78 -9.11 10.59
N HIS A 159 9.45 -7.94 10.01
CA HIS A 159 10.44 -7.00 9.46
C HIS A 159 11.07 -6.09 10.53
N THR A 160 10.30 -5.65 11.53
CA THR A 160 10.80 -4.81 12.63
C THR A 160 11.87 -5.52 13.45
N VAL A 161 11.68 -6.82 13.71
CA VAL A 161 12.70 -7.63 14.41
C VAL A 161 13.93 -7.85 13.52
N LYS A 162 13.73 -8.04 12.21
CA LYS A 162 14.82 -8.24 11.25
C LYS A 162 15.69 -7.00 11.08
N ASP A 163 15.13 -5.79 11.12
CA ASP A 163 15.88 -4.53 11.06
C ASP A 163 16.67 -4.23 12.34
N ILE A 164 16.20 -4.73 13.49
CA ILE A 164 16.92 -4.63 14.77
C ILE A 164 18.08 -5.64 14.81
N TRP A 165 17.88 -6.85 14.28
CA TRP A 165 18.88 -7.92 14.32
C TRP A 165 19.85 -7.96 13.12
N GLY A 166 19.45 -7.39 11.98
CA GLY A 166 20.22 -7.33 10.74
C GLY A 166 21.28 -6.23 10.70
N LYS A 167 21.41 -5.42 11.76
CA LYS A 167 22.48 -4.42 11.94
C LYS A 167 23.75 -5.02 12.57
N LYS A 168 24.11 -6.26 12.22
CA LYS A 168 25.40 -6.85 12.56
C LYS A 168 26.24 -7.07 11.32
#